data_AF-A0A6F8SHG4-F1
#
_entry.id   AF-A0A6F8SHG4-F1
#
_cell.length_a   1.000
_cell.length_b   1.000
_cell.length_c   1.000
_cell.angle_alpha   90.00
_cell.angle_beta   90.00
_cell.angle_gamma   90.00
#
_symmetry.space_group_name_H-M   'P 1'
#
loop_
_entity.id
_entity.type
_entity.pdbx_description
1 polymer ?
#
loop_
_entity_poly.entity_id
_entity_poly.type
_entity_poly.pdbx_seq_one_letter_code
_entity_poly.pdbx_strand_id
1 'polypeptide(L)'
;MAPENASANSPVSRNDASAAAQQPQEMRGVHALVKWESPADEVRGIAAGAAVLLRDHAVLPHQIGFSVPNRTWAVQLAQACKVMGVRASIAEAGEVPSGSAAVIFDFRAPKRNVEWLFVVGCTEGLMPTAAATGDDKASRAAQEEQRAAFARLVAGDRPHVVLSYFAQADVALADQIRLPYRRTITRDGVSLACLTPTHFISEMGAARPTTVGSQRFLRDAGLN
;
A
#
# COMPACT_ATOMS: atom_id res chain seq x y z
N MET A 1 38.83 38.49 -61.02
CA MET A 1 38.16 38.83 -59.75
C MET A 1 37.14 37.75 -59.43
N ALA A 2 37.38 36.96 -58.39
CA ALA A 2 36.34 36.27 -57.60
C ALA A 2 35.86 37.24 -56.48
N PRO A 3 34.84 36.94 -55.63
CA PRO A 3 33.97 35.76 -55.48
C PRO A 3 32.46 36.18 -55.65
N GLU A 4 31.38 35.42 -55.44
CA GLU A 4 30.95 34.73 -54.22
C GLU A 4 29.66 33.89 -54.47
N ASN A 5 29.67 32.72 -53.84
CA ASN A 5 28.60 31.76 -53.52
C ASN A 5 27.12 32.14 -53.70
N ALA A 6 26.36 31.23 -54.34
CA ALA A 6 25.02 30.86 -53.89
C ALA A 6 24.62 29.46 -54.42
N SER A 7 25.17 28.42 -53.80
CA SER A 7 24.50 27.11 -53.74
C SER A 7 23.58 27.11 -52.52
N ALA A 8 22.29 26.93 -52.71
CA ALA A 8 21.37 26.54 -51.65
C ALA A 8 20.42 25.48 -52.20
N ASN A 9 20.92 24.24 -52.22
CA ASN A 9 20.10 23.05 -52.14
C ASN A 9 19.40 23.09 -50.76
N SER A 10 18.09 23.32 -50.74
CA SER A 10 17.28 23.08 -49.55
C SER A 10 16.82 21.63 -49.55
N PRO A 11 17.35 20.75 -48.67
CA PRO A 11 16.74 19.46 -48.46
C PRO A 11 15.47 19.65 -47.61
N VAL A 12 14.40 19.02 -48.08
CA VAL A 12 13.23 18.59 -47.32
C VAL A 12 13.61 18.30 -45.86
N SER A 13 13.06 19.07 -44.93
CA SER A 13 13.15 18.82 -43.49
C SER A 13 12.66 17.41 -43.20
N ARG A 14 13.63 16.51 -42.99
CA ARG A 14 13.41 15.20 -42.40
C ARG A 14 12.93 15.41 -40.97
N ASN A 15 11.75 14.86 -40.68
CA ASN A 15 11.37 14.27 -39.40
C ASN A 15 12.21 14.70 -38.19
N ASP A 16 11.93 15.87 -37.65
CA ASP A 16 12.02 16.09 -36.21
C ASP A 16 10.69 15.65 -35.57
N ALA A 17 10.33 14.38 -35.83
CA ALA A 17 9.59 13.62 -34.82
C ALA A 17 10.61 13.27 -33.74
N SER A 18 11.05 14.31 -33.02
CA SER A 18 11.69 14.14 -31.73
C SER A 18 10.72 13.30 -30.93
N ALA A 19 11.14 12.07 -30.66
CA ALA A 19 10.55 11.22 -29.66
C ALA A 19 10.51 12.05 -28.38
N ALA A 20 9.38 12.73 -28.17
CA ALA A 20 8.93 13.10 -26.85
C ALA A 20 8.84 11.76 -26.14
N ALA A 21 9.92 11.40 -25.45
CA ALA A 21 9.92 10.39 -24.43
C ALA A 21 8.68 10.72 -23.61
N GLN A 22 7.64 9.91 -23.78
CA GLN A 22 6.49 9.92 -22.90
C GLN A 22 7.12 9.69 -21.54
N GLN A 23 7.28 10.77 -20.77
CA GLN A 23 7.50 10.69 -19.35
C GLN A 23 6.46 9.66 -18.88
N PRO A 24 6.88 8.57 -18.21
CA PRO A 24 5.93 7.59 -17.72
C PRO A 24 4.84 8.40 -17.03
N GLN A 25 3.59 8.29 -17.49
CA GLN A 25 2.47 8.95 -16.81
C GLN A 25 2.70 8.69 -15.32
N GLU A 26 2.98 9.74 -14.54
CA GLU A 26 3.31 9.60 -13.14
C GLU A 26 2.16 8.79 -12.54
N MET A 27 2.42 7.52 -12.26
CA MET A 27 1.42 6.59 -11.78
C MET A 27 1.03 7.10 -10.39
N ARG A 28 -0.03 7.88 -10.32
CA ARG A 28 -0.61 8.44 -9.09
C ARG A 28 -1.80 7.60 -8.63
N GLY A 29 -2.02 7.56 -7.33
CA GLY A 29 -3.11 6.86 -6.69
C GLY A 29 -2.80 5.40 -6.34
N VAL A 30 -3.83 4.56 -6.37
CA VAL A 30 -3.75 3.16 -5.93
C VAL A 30 -3.39 2.24 -7.09
N HIS A 31 -2.25 1.57 -6.98
CA HIS A 31 -1.68 0.76 -8.07
C HIS A 31 -2.03 -0.72 -7.97
N ALA A 32 -2.19 -1.24 -6.75
CA ALA A 32 -2.43 -2.66 -6.53
C ALA A 32 -3.20 -2.92 -5.23
N LEU A 33 -3.97 -4.00 -5.24
CA LEU A 33 -4.42 -4.69 -4.03
C LEU A 33 -3.69 -6.03 -3.93
N VAL A 34 -2.79 -6.15 -2.96
CA VAL A 34 -1.99 -7.36 -2.75
C VAL A 34 -2.73 -8.32 -1.83
N LYS A 35 -2.91 -9.55 -2.30
CA LYS A 35 -3.49 -10.64 -1.53
C LYS A 35 -2.38 -11.51 -0.93
N TRP A 36 -2.37 -11.60 0.39
CA TRP A 36 -1.52 -12.49 1.17
C TRP A 36 -2.30 -13.71 1.67
N GLU A 37 -1.58 -14.77 1.99
CA GLU A 37 -2.18 -15.95 2.59
C GLU A 37 -2.51 -15.70 4.05
N SER A 38 -1.51 -15.35 4.87
CA SER A 38 -1.66 -15.12 6.32
C SER A 38 -1.30 -13.69 6.75
N PRO A 39 -1.67 -13.27 7.98
CA PRO A 39 -1.21 -11.98 8.53
C PRO A 39 0.31 -11.86 8.58
N ALA A 40 1.00 -12.97 8.86
CA ALA A 40 2.45 -13.00 8.94
C ALA A 40 3.10 -12.82 7.56
N ASP A 41 2.51 -13.39 6.51
CA ASP A 41 2.98 -13.21 5.14
C ASP A 41 2.78 -11.78 4.66
N GLU A 42 1.65 -11.17 5.00
CA GLU A 42 1.41 -9.75 4.73
C GLU A 42 2.51 -8.88 5.37
N VAL A 43 2.71 -9.02 6.67
CA VAL A 43 3.67 -8.18 7.41
C VAL A 43 5.10 -8.35 6.86
N ARG A 44 5.55 -9.59 6.64
CA ARG A 44 6.87 -9.87 6.08
C ARG A 44 7.01 -9.38 4.65
N GLY A 45 6.01 -9.65 3.82
CA GLY A 45 6.05 -9.34 2.40
C GLY A 45 6.01 -7.84 2.12
N ILE A 46 5.24 -7.07 2.89
CA ILE A 46 5.23 -5.60 2.80
C ILE A 46 6.56 -5.01 3.27
N ALA A 47 7.13 -5.51 4.37
CA ALA A 47 8.46 -5.08 4.82
C ALA A 47 9.54 -5.38 3.75
N ALA A 48 9.45 -6.54 3.10
CA ALA A 48 10.36 -6.91 2.02
C ALA A 48 10.20 -5.99 0.80
N GLY A 49 8.97 -5.70 0.36
CA GLY A 49 8.70 -4.76 -0.72
C GLY A 49 9.26 -3.36 -0.43
N ALA A 50 9.15 -2.87 0.81
CA ALA A 50 9.77 -1.61 1.19
C ALA A 50 11.31 -1.66 1.16
N ALA A 51 11.91 -2.79 1.55
CA ALA A 51 13.37 -2.96 1.50
C ALA A 51 13.92 -2.90 0.07
N VAL A 52 13.18 -3.44 -0.91
CA VAL A 52 13.51 -3.31 -2.34
C VAL A 52 13.55 -1.85 -2.75
N LEU A 53 12.48 -1.10 -2.46
CA LEU A 53 12.37 0.30 -2.89
C LEU A 53 13.55 1.13 -2.38
N LEU A 54 14.03 0.82 -1.16
CA LEU A 54 15.22 1.44 -0.58
C LEU A 54 16.53 0.98 -1.24
N ARG A 55 16.67 -0.33 -1.46
CA ARG A 55 17.87 -0.92 -2.07
C ARG A 55 18.09 -0.43 -3.49
N ASP A 56 17.02 -0.30 -4.26
CA ASP A 56 17.07 0.14 -5.64
C ASP A 56 17.18 1.68 -5.73
N HIS A 57 17.33 2.37 -4.59
CA HIS A 57 17.43 3.82 -4.44
C HIS A 57 16.27 4.59 -5.09
N ALA A 58 15.11 3.94 -5.26
CA ALA A 58 13.91 4.55 -5.81
C ALA A 58 13.29 5.57 -4.83
N VAL A 59 13.52 5.37 -3.52
CA VAL A 59 13.03 6.23 -2.44
C VAL A 59 13.99 6.28 -1.26
N LEU A 60 13.86 7.33 -0.44
CA LEU A 60 14.47 7.47 0.87
C LEU A 60 13.55 6.91 1.96
N PRO A 61 14.07 6.48 3.14
CA PRO A 61 13.24 5.93 4.21
C PRO A 61 12.05 6.80 4.61
N HIS A 62 12.25 8.12 4.77
CA HIS A 62 11.19 9.04 5.17
C HIS A 62 10.13 9.32 4.09
N GLN A 63 10.35 8.81 2.88
CA GLN A 63 9.39 8.84 1.78
C GLN A 63 8.48 7.60 1.78
N ILE A 64 8.69 6.65 2.70
CA ILE A 64 7.84 5.47 2.88
C ILE A 64 6.95 5.65 4.12
N GLY A 65 5.66 5.36 3.95
CA GLY A 65 4.68 5.24 5.02
C GLY A 65 4.01 3.87 5.03
N PHE A 66 3.67 3.42 6.23
CA PHE A 66 2.85 2.25 6.47
C PHE A 66 1.64 2.65 7.29
N SER A 67 0.46 2.49 6.71
CA SER A 67 -0.80 2.60 7.44
C SER A 67 -1.20 1.22 7.94
N VAL A 68 -1.53 1.11 9.23
CA VAL A 68 -1.87 -0.16 9.89
C VAL A 68 -3.19 -0.05 10.66
N PRO A 69 -3.91 -1.16 10.89
CA PRO A 69 -5.22 -1.13 11.53
C PRO A 69 -5.16 -0.84 13.04
N ASN A 70 -4.07 -1.23 13.70
CA ASN A 70 -3.90 -1.11 15.14
C ASN A 70 -2.42 -1.26 15.57
N ARG A 71 -2.17 -1.11 16.87
CA ARG A 71 -0.83 -1.19 17.47
C ARG A 71 -0.16 -2.56 17.31
N THR A 72 -0.91 -3.66 17.32
CA THR A 72 -0.34 -5.01 17.14
C THR A 72 0.31 -5.15 15.76
N TRP A 73 -0.40 -4.72 14.70
CA TRP A 73 0.18 -4.67 13.36
C TRP A 73 1.37 -3.71 13.28
N ALA A 74 1.28 -2.56 13.94
CA ALA A 74 2.38 -1.59 13.96
C ALA A 74 3.68 -2.20 14.51
N VAL A 75 3.58 -2.92 15.64
CA VAL A 75 4.73 -3.56 16.29
C VAL A 75 5.28 -4.71 15.44
N GLN A 76 4.40 -5.56 14.90
CA GLN A 76 4.82 -6.68 14.05
C GLN A 76 5.49 -6.17 12.77
N LEU A 77 4.96 -5.11 12.15
CA LEU A 77 5.54 -4.50 10.96
C LEU A 77 6.86 -3.81 11.25
N ALA A 78 6.98 -3.09 12.37
CA ALA A 78 8.26 -2.51 12.80
C ALA A 78 9.34 -3.58 12.98
N GLN A 79 8.97 -4.72 13.59
CA GLN A 79 9.87 -5.85 13.76
C GLN A 79 10.27 -6.49 12.42
N ALA A 80 9.33 -6.67 11.50
CA ALA A 80 9.63 -7.19 10.17
C ALA A 80 10.52 -6.23 9.36
N CYS A 81 10.24 -4.93 9.40
CA CYS A 81 11.09 -3.89 8.81
C CYS A 81 12.52 -3.96 9.36
N LYS A 82 12.68 -4.11 10.68
CA LYS A 82 14.00 -4.27 11.32
C LYS A 82 14.75 -5.49 10.79
N VAL A 83 14.09 -6.64 10.64
CA VAL A 83 14.69 -7.86 10.06
C VAL A 83 15.12 -7.64 8.61
N MET A 84 14.34 -6.87 7.84
CA MET A 84 14.61 -6.55 6.44
C MET A 84 15.58 -5.36 6.25
N GLY A 85 16.15 -4.80 7.32
CA GLY A 85 17.06 -3.65 7.25
C GLY A 85 16.37 -2.31 6.96
N VAL A 86 15.04 -2.25 7.03
CA VAL A 86 14.24 -1.03 6.85
C VAL A 86 14.13 -0.30 8.19
N ARG A 87 14.70 0.90 8.28
CA ARG A 87 14.51 1.76 9.45
C ARG A 87 13.09 2.30 9.46
N ALA A 88 12.25 1.79 10.35
CA ALA A 88 10.87 2.23 10.52
C ALA A 88 10.59 2.63 11.97
N SER A 89 9.81 3.69 12.16
CA SER A 89 9.37 4.19 13.47
C SER A 89 7.86 4.25 13.53
N ILE A 90 7.28 3.79 14.64
CA ILE A 90 5.84 3.94 14.87
C ILE A 90 5.56 5.35 15.37
N ALA A 91 4.70 6.09 14.67
CA ALA A 91 4.35 7.46 15.01
C ALA A 91 3.40 7.50 16.22
N GLU A 92 3.87 8.08 17.31
CA GLU A 92 3.02 8.37 18.47
C GLU A 92 2.17 9.64 18.22
N ALA A 93 1.13 9.84 19.03
CA ALA A 93 0.27 11.01 18.93
C ALA A 93 1.06 12.31 19.22
N GLY A 94 1.06 13.26 18.28
CA GLY A 94 1.74 14.55 18.44
C GLY A 94 3.25 14.56 18.14
N GLU A 95 3.86 13.41 17.86
CA GLU A 95 5.29 13.33 17.54
C GLU A 95 5.54 13.54 16.04
N VAL A 96 6.58 14.33 15.71
CA VAL A 96 7.09 14.44 14.34
C VAL A 96 8.07 13.30 14.12
N PRO A 97 7.77 12.31 13.26
CA PRO A 97 8.67 11.19 13.02
C PRO A 97 9.99 11.67 12.46
N SER A 98 11.10 11.09 12.92
CA SER A 98 12.44 11.38 12.41
C SER A 98 12.43 11.37 10.87
N GLY A 99 12.96 12.44 10.25
CA GLY A 99 13.11 12.53 8.79
C GLY A 99 14.09 11.51 8.19
N SER A 100 14.57 10.53 8.95
CA SER A 100 15.50 9.49 8.51
C SER A 100 14.90 8.08 8.47
N ALA A 101 13.62 7.91 8.82
CA ALA A 101 12.96 6.61 8.94
C ALA A 101 11.61 6.58 8.24
N ALA A 102 11.22 5.40 7.77
CA ALA A 102 9.85 5.15 7.34
C ALA A 102 8.89 5.28 8.52
N VAL A 103 7.67 5.74 8.26
CA VAL A 103 6.69 6.00 9.32
C VAL A 103 5.59 4.94 9.33
N ILE A 104 5.33 4.35 10.50
CA ILE A 104 4.19 3.44 10.71
C ILE A 104 3.13 4.20 11.51
N PHE A 105 1.89 4.24 11.05
CA PHE A 105 0.82 4.98 11.71
C PHE A 105 -0.54 4.30 11.57
N ASP A 106 -1.42 4.59 12.52
CA ASP A 106 -2.80 4.10 12.50
C ASP A 106 -3.58 4.68 11.32
N PHE A 107 -4.28 3.85 10.57
CA PHE A 107 -5.05 4.28 9.40
C PHE A 107 -6.09 5.36 9.70
N ARG A 108 -6.58 5.43 10.94
CA ARG A 108 -7.55 6.43 11.40
C ARG A 108 -6.94 7.83 11.49
N ALA A 109 -5.62 7.91 11.60
CA ALA A 109 -4.87 9.16 11.69
C ALA A 109 -3.83 9.25 10.57
N PRO A 110 -4.24 9.49 9.31
CA PRO A 110 -3.32 9.69 8.20
C PRO A 110 -2.50 10.98 8.45
N LYS A 111 -1.27 10.83 8.93
CA LYS A 111 -0.45 11.95 9.43
C LYS A 111 0.51 12.57 8.42
N ARG A 112 0.80 11.92 7.29
CA ARG A 112 1.86 12.39 6.39
C ARG A 112 1.56 12.09 4.94
N ASN A 113 1.93 13.02 4.06
CA ASN A 113 2.09 12.73 2.64
C ASN A 113 3.47 12.14 2.43
N VAL A 114 3.51 10.92 1.91
CA VAL A 114 4.70 10.12 1.64
C VAL A 114 4.67 9.76 0.16
N GLU A 115 5.83 9.52 -0.45
CA GLU A 115 5.89 9.11 -1.86
C GLU A 115 5.29 7.71 -2.03
N TRP A 116 5.59 6.80 -1.10
CA TRP A 116 5.10 5.42 -1.13
C TRP A 116 4.35 5.09 0.15
N LEU A 117 3.10 4.69 0.01
CA LEU A 117 2.24 4.26 1.08
C LEU A 117 1.81 2.81 0.91
N PHE A 118 2.08 2.01 1.92
CA PHE A 118 1.50 0.69 2.08
C PHE A 118 0.35 0.77 3.09
N VAL A 119 -0.88 0.48 2.68
CA VAL A 119 -2.02 0.31 3.59
C VAL A 119 -2.16 -1.18 3.87
N VAL A 120 -1.82 -1.56 5.08
CA VAL A 120 -1.68 -2.95 5.54
C VAL A 120 -2.92 -3.34 6.32
N GLY A 121 -3.34 -4.60 6.23
CA GLY A 121 -4.49 -5.10 6.98
C GLY A 121 -5.81 -4.53 6.50
N CYS A 122 -5.95 -4.30 5.19
CA CYS A 122 -7.24 -4.01 4.52
C CYS A 122 -8.15 -5.24 4.51
N THR A 123 -8.31 -5.90 5.65
CA THR A 123 -9.15 -7.08 5.89
C THR A 123 -10.39 -6.65 6.66
N GLU A 124 -11.55 -7.19 6.30
CA GLU A 124 -12.79 -6.91 7.02
C GLU A 124 -12.65 -7.25 8.51
N GLY A 125 -13.17 -6.40 9.40
CA GLY A 125 -13.03 -6.51 10.86
C GLY A 125 -11.77 -5.88 11.46
N LEU A 126 -10.72 -5.69 10.66
CA LEU A 126 -9.58 -4.80 10.99
C LEU A 126 -9.82 -3.39 10.47
N MET A 127 -10.40 -3.31 9.27
CA MET A 127 -10.77 -2.08 8.62
C MET A 127 -12.15 -2.29 7.95
N PRO A 128 -13.21 -1.59 8.38
CA PRO A 128 -13.29 -0.88 9.65
C PRO A 128 -13.07 -1.81 10.86
N THR A 129 -12.67 -1.23 11.99
CA THR A 129 -12.48 -1.94 13.25
C THR A 129 -13.83 -2.42 13.82
N ALA A 130 -13.82 -3.41 14.71
CA ALA A 130 -15.03 -3.87 15.41
C ALA A 130 -15.87 -2.77 16.11
N ALA A 131 -15.26 -1.65 16.51
CA ALA A 131 -15.99 -0.50 17.08
C ALA A 131 -16.88 0.25 16.06
N ALA A 132 -16.72 -0.04 14.76
CA ALA A 132 -17.38 0.60 13.65
C ALA A 132 -18.31 -0.37 12.88
N THR A 133 -18.65 -1.51 13.48
CA THR A 133 -19.51 -2.54 12.85
C THR A 133 -20.85 -2.73 13.55
N GLY A 134 -21.14 -1.98 14.63
CA GLY A 134 -22.43 -2.03 15.33
C GLY A 134 -23.51 -1.16 14.68
N ASP A 135 -24.76 -1.39 15.06
CA ASP A 135 -25.92 -0.67 14.52
C ASP A 135 -26.23 0.65 15.24
N ASP A 136 -25.62 0.89 16.39
CA ASP A 136 -25.84 2.07 17.23
C ASP A 136 -25.21 3.34 16.62
N LYS A 137 -25.63 4.50 17.14
CA LYS A 137 -25.19 5.80 16.64
C LYS A 137 -23.67 6.00 16.74
N ALA A 138 -23.02 5.49 17.78
CA ALA A 138 -21.57 5.63 17.96
C ALA A 138 -20.82 4.76 16.95
N SER A 139 -21.26 3.51 16.74
CA SER A 139 -20.70 2.62 15.73
C SER A 139 -20.80 3.20 14.32
N ARG A 140 -21.96 3.76 13.95
CA ARG A 140 -22.14 4.43 12.64
C ARG A 140 -21.24 5.66 12.48
N ALA A 141 -21.08 6.46 13.54
CA ALA A 141 -20.19 7.61 13.52
C ALA A 141 -18.72 7.17 13.38
N ALA A 142 -18.30 6.13 14.10
CA ALA A 142 -16.97 5.55 13.98
C ALA A 142 -16.72 4.96 12.58
N GLN A 143 -17.73 4.32 11.98
CA GLN A 143 -17.62 3.81 10.61
C GLN A 143 -17.45 4.95 9.61
N GLU A 144 -18.21 6.02 9.74
CA GLU A 144 -18.09 7.21 8.89
C GLU A 144 -16.70 7.84 8.99
N GLU A 145 -16.19 7.99 10.21
CA GLU A 145 -14.84 8.53 10.46
C GLU A 145 -13.77 7.64 9.84
N GLN A 146 -13.86 6.33 10.02
CA GLN A 146 -12.91 5.36 9.48
C GLN A 146 -12.96 5.30 7.95
N ARG A 147 -14.16 5.40 7.37
CA ARG A 147 -14.36 5.49 5.92
C ARG A 147 -13.72 6.76 5.36
N ALA A 148 -13.94 7.91 6.01
CA ALA A 148 -13.30 9.17 5.63
C ALA A 148 -11.77 9.11 5.77
N ALA A 149 -11.25 8.47 6.82
CA ALA A 149 -9.81 8.27 6.99
C ALA A 149 -9.23 7.38 5.89
N PHE A 150 -9.90 6.27 5.54
CA PHE A 150 -9.49 5.41 4.44
C PHE A 150 -9.50 6.15 3.10
N ALA A 151 -10.55 6.94 2.82
CA ALA A 151 -10.64 7.75 1.61
C ALA A 151 -9.45 8.71 1.44
N ARG A 152 -8.97 9.31 2.54
CA ARG A 152 -7.73 10.14 2.52
C ARG A 152 -6.48 9.31 2.22
N LEU A 153 -6.44 8.04 2.63
CA LEU A 153 -5.30 7.17 2.35
C LEU A 153 -5.19 6.83 0.86
N VAL A 154 -6.33 6.67 0.18
CA VAL A 154 -6.44 6.24 -1.21
C VAL A 154 -6.77 7.36 -2.20
N ALA A 155 -6.66 8.62 -1.77
CA ALA A 155 -6.92 9.77 -2.62
C ALA A 155 -6.07 9.71 -3.90
N GLY A 156 -6.67 10.03 -5.05
CA GLY A 156 -6.04 9.84 -6.37
C GLY A 156 -4.86 10.78 -6.66
N ASP A 157 -4.67 11.82 -5.85
CA ASP A 157 -3.56 12.77 -5.94
C ASP A 157 -2.28 12.28 -5.25
N ARG A 158 -2.38 11.20 -4.45
CA ARG A 158 -1.22 10.60 -3.78
C ARG A 158 -0.26 9.98 -4.78
N PRO A 159 1.06 9.95 -4.51
CA PRO A 159 2.02 9.45 -5.49
C PRO A 159 1.89 7.92 -5.68
N HIS A 160 2.20 7.10 -4.68
CA HIS A 160 2.08 5.65 -4.83
C HIS A 160 1.40 5.00 -3.64
N VAL A 161 0.25 4.34 -3.86
CA VAL A 161 -0.48 3.60 -2.83
C VAL A 161 -0.60 2.12 -3.21
N VAL A 162 -0.22 1.25 -2.27
CA VAL A 162 -0.40 -0.19 -2.33
C VAL A 162 -1.34 -0.59 -1.20
N LEU A 163 -2.45 -1.23 -1.54
CA LEU A 163 -3.36 -1.82 -0.57
C LEU A 163 -2.97 -3.29 -0.36
N SER A 164 -3.14 -3.77 0.87
CA SER A 164 -2.74 -5.13 1.23
C SER A 164 -3.75 -5.74 2.19
N TYR A 165 -4.09 -7.01 1.96
CA TYR A 165 -4.93 -7.79 2.87
C TYR A 165 -4.48 -9.25 2.90
N PHE A 166 -4.82 -9.95 3.99
CA PHE A 166 -4.63 -11.40 4.09
C PHE A 166 -5.97 -12.12 3.98
N ALA A 167 -5.97 -13.25 3.26
CA ALA A 167 -7.16 -13.99 2.94
C ALA A 167 -7.47 -15.12 3.93
N GLN A 168 -6.53 -15.47 4.81
CA GLN A 168 -6.68 -16.57 5.75
C GLN A 168 -6.03 -16.25 7.09
N ALA A 169 -6.60 -16.79 8.15
CA ALA A 169 -5.99 -16.81 9.48
C ALA A 169 -6.39 -18.11 10.19
N ASP A 170 -5.61 -18.52 11.19
CA ASP A 170 -6.04 -19.54 12.13
C ASP A 170 -7.39 -19.14 12.75
N VAL A 171 -8.33 -20.08 12.85
CA VAL A 171 -9.67 -19.83 13.40
C VAL A 171 -9.60 -19.28 14.83
N ALA A 172 -8.72 -19.81 15.69
CA ALA A 172 -8.59 -19.32 17.05
C ALA A 172 -8.09 -17.87 17.09
N LEU A 173 -7.16 -17.51 16.19
CA LEU A 173 -6.73 -16.12 16.04
C LEU A 173 -7.88 -15.25 15.53
N ALA A 174 -8.57 -15.68 14.46
CA ALA A 174 -9.69 -14.94 13.88
C ALA A 174 -10.79 -14.68 14.93
N ASP A 175 -11.13 -15.67 15.75
CA ASP A 175 -12.10 -15.53 16.83
C ASP A 175 -11.58 -14.60 17.94
N GLN A 176 -10.31 -14.75 18.34
CA GLN A 176 -9.67 -13.92 19.37
C GLN A 176 -9.73 -12.43 19.02
N ILE A 177 -9.46 -12.08 17.77
CA ILE A 177 -9.51 -10.69 17.28
C ILE A 177 -10.81 -10.34 16.55
N ARG A 178 -11.83 -11.21 16.64
CA ARG A 178 -13.20 -11.01 16.15
C ARG A 178 -13.29 -10.67 14.66
N LEU A 179 -12.47 -11.31 13.83
CA LEU A 179 -12.56 -11.17 12.38
C LEU A 179 -13.80 -11.91 11.86
N PRO A 180 -14.61 -11.28 10.99
CA PRO A 180 -15.73 -11.95 10.37
C PRO A 180 -15.26 -12.93 9.28
N TYR A 181 -15.75 -14.16 9.34
CA TYR A 181 -15.59 -15.15 8.27
C TYR A 181 -16.84 -16.02 8.17
N ARG A 182 -17.12 -16.54 6.97
CA ARG A 182 -18.26 -17.43 6.72
C ARG A 182 -17.86 -18.84 6.31
N ARG A 183 -16.59 -19.02 5.94
CA ARG A 183 -16.06 -20.27 5.42
C ARG A 183 -14.78 -20.60 6.15
N THR A 184 -14.63 -21.88 6.45
CA THR A 184 -13.42 -22.45 7.03
C THR A 184 -12.86 -23.48 6.06
N ILE A 185 -11.54 -23.58 5.97
CA ILE A 185 -10.85 -24.63 5.24
C ILE A 185 -9.88 -25.34 6.18
N THR A 186 -9.68 -26.63 5.99
CA THR A 186 -8.63 -27.38 6.70
C THR A 186 -7.42 -27.51 5.80
N ARG A 187 -6.25 -27.14 6.31
CA ARG A 187 -4.96 -27.27 5.63
C ARG A 187 -3.93 -27.76 6.64
N ASP A 188 -3.27 -28.88 6.34
CA ASP A 188 -2.25 -29.48 7.19
C ASP A 188 -2.71 -29.68 8.65
N GLY A 189 -3.98 -30.07 8.83
CA GLY A 189 -4.59 -30.26 10.16
C GLY A 189 -4.99 -28.97 10.90
N VAL A 190 -4.69 -27.79 10.34
CA VAL A 190 -5.08 -26.49 10.89
C VAL A 190 -6.38 -26.01 10.27
N SER A 191 -7.27 -25.49 11.12
CA SER A 191 -8.54 -24.89 10.70
C SER A 191 -8.32 -23.41 10.40
N LEU A 192 -8.52 -23.00 9.14
CA LEU A 192 -8.27 -21.64 8.67
C LEU A 192 -9.58 -20.94 8.30
N ALA A 193 -9.82 -19.78 8.91
CA ALA A 193 -10.88 -18.87 8.54
C ALA A 193 -10.57 -18.22 7.19
N CYS A 194 -11.53 -18.25 6.25
CA CYS A 194 -11.42 -17.52 4.98
C CYS A 194 -11.96 -16.10 5.16
N LEU A 195 -11.09 -15.13 4.95
CA LEU A 195 -11.33 -13.72 5.18
C LEU A 195 -11.48 -12.97 3.85
N THR A 196 -12.15 -11.81 3.92
CA THR A 196 -12.39 -10.94 2.78
C THR A 196 -11.66 -9.61 2.95
N PRO A 197 -11.29 -8.94 1.85
CA PRO A 197 -10.81 -7.57 1.93
C PRO A 197 -11.90 -6.66 2.52
N THR A 198 -11.48 -5.53 3.09
CA THR A 198 -12.38 -4.51 3.61
C THR A 198 -13.39 -4.06 2.54
N HIS A 199 -14.64 -3.86 2.95
CA HIS A 199 -15.67 -3.32 2.07
C HIS A 199 -15.34 -1.92 1.55
N PHE A 200 -14.49 -1.14 2.25
CA PHE A 200 -14.02 0.16 1.75
C PHE A 200 -13.34 0.07 0.38
N ILE A 201 -12.69 -1.06 0.05
CA ILE A 201 -12.13 -1.28 -1.29
C ILE A 201 -13.23 -1.42 -2.35
N SER A 202 -14.36 -2.03 -1.99
CA SER A 202 -15.49 -2.17 -2.92
C SER A 202 -16.17 -0.82 -3.18
N GLU A 203 -16.18 0.07 -2.18
CA GLU A 203 -16.71 1.43 -2.29
C GLU A 203 -15.90 2.33 -3.24
N MET A 204 -14.65 1.96 -3.55
CA MET A 204 -13.81 2.70 -4.52
C MET A 204 -14.37 2.66 -5.96
N GLY A 205 -15.32 1.76 -6.25
CA GLY A 205 -15.97 1.68 -7.57
C GLY A 205 -14.96 1.49 -8.70
N ALA A 206 -15.01 2.37 -9.71
CA ALA A 206 -14.12 2.31 -10.87
C ALA A 206 -12.63 2.54 -10.53
N ALA A 207 -12.33 3.15 -9.38
CA ALA A 207 -10.95 3.36 -8.91
C ALA A 207 -10.38 2.14 -8.17
N ARG A 208 -11.15 1.05 -8.05
CA ARG A 208 -10.69 -0.17 -7.37
C ARG A 208 -9.50 -0.79 -8.10
N PRO A 209 -8.36 -1.01 -7.42
CA PRO A 209 -7.18 -1.59 -8.06
C PRO A 209 -7.37 -3.07 -8.40
N THR A 210 -6.54 -3.55 -9.33
CA THR A 210 -6.48 -4.97 -9.66
C THR A 210 -5.88 -5.76 -8.49
N THR A 211 -6.43 -6.94 -8.21
CA THR A 211 -5.88 -7.83 -7.18
C THR A 211 -4.67 -8.59 -7.73
N VAL A 212 -3.56 -8.52 -7.02
CA VAL A 212 -2.29 -9.20 -7.35
C VAL A 212 -1.96 -10.19 -6.23
N GLY A 213 -1.50 -11.39 -6.59
CA GLY A 213 -1.04 -12.38 -5.61
C GLY A 213 0.33 -12.00 -5.02
N SER A 214 0.57 -12.37 -3.76
CA SER A 214 1.82 -12.13 -3.03
C SER A 214 3.10 -12.43 -3.83
N GLN A 215 3.20 -13.61 -4.44
CA GLN A 215 4.37 -14.01 -5.23
C GLN A 215 4.60 -13.10 -6.43
N ARG A 216 3.54 -12.68 -7.12
CA ARG A 216 3.65 -11.75 -8.24
C ARG A 216 4.09 -10.38 -7.76
N PHE A 217 3.52 -9.89 -6.66
CA PHE A 217 3.92 -8.62 -6.06
C PHE A 217 5.41 -8.61 -5.67
N LEU A 218 5.89 -9.67 -5.00
CA LEU A 218 7.29 -9.79 -4.62
C LEU A 218 8.22 -9.89 -5.83
N ARG A 219 7.87 -10.72 -6.82
CA ARG A 219 8.64 -10.82 -8.07
C ARG A 219 8.72 -9.50 -8.82
N ASP A 220 7.59 -8.81 -8.97
CA ASP A 220 7.50 -7.53 -9.67
C ASP A 220 8.29 -6.45 -8.89
N ALA A 221 8.50 -6.64 -7.57
CA ALA A 221 9.45 -5.91 -6.73
C ALA A 221 10.87 -6.50 -6.72
N GLY A 222 11.24 -7.41 -7.63
CA GLY A 222 12.59 -7.97 -7.68
C GLY A 222 13.00 -8.81 -6.46
N LEU A 223 12.03 -9.38 -5.73
CA LEU A 223 12.24 -10.36 -4.67
C LEU A 223 11.80 -11.73 -5.19
N ASN A 224 12.78 -12.52 -5.66
CA ASN A 224 12.67 -13.96 -5.88
C ASN A 224 14.06 -14.60 -5.82
#